data_AF-A0A660XCV7-F1
#
_entry.id   AF-A0A660XCV7-F1
#
_cell.length_a   1.000
_cell.length_b   1.000
_cell.length_c   1.000
_cell.angle_alpha   90.00
_cell.angle_beta   90.00
_cell.angle_gamma   90.00
#
_symmetry.space_group_name_H-M   'P 1'
#
loop_
_entity.id
_entity.type
_entity.pdbx_description
1 polymer ?
#
loop_
_entity_poly.entity_id
_entity_poly.type
_entity_poly.pdbx_seq_one_letter_code
_entity_poly.pdbx_strand_id
1 'polypeptide(L)'
;TLIGVSEQAGFIKDNKLPRANRALISDAVGTVVGACTGTSTVTSYIESAVGVEYGGRTGLTSVTVGLLFLVALFFSPLVGMVGKYLSITAPALVIVGSMMVRNVSKIDWIDYSEAIPAFLIILGIPLSYSIADGLAMGFIAYPVIKLLTGKGKEVSWLVYLVAALFILRYTLIKI
;
A
#
# COMPACT_ATOMS: atom_id res chain seq x y z
N THR A 1 -1.22 -2.46 1.00
CA THR A 1 -2.55 -2.79 0.43
C THR A 1 -3.12 -4.10 0.95
N LEU A 2 -2.31 -5.13 1.20
CA LEU A 2 -2.73 -6.44 1.74
C LEU A 2 -3.65 -6.36 2.97
N ILE A 3 -3.36 -5.49 3.93
CA ILE A 3 -4.24 -5.27 5.10
C ILE A 3 -5.61 -4.71 4.67
N GLY A 4 -5.65 -3.73 3.77
CA GLY A 4 -6.91 -3.17 3.27
C GLY A 4 -7.78 -4.19 2.52
N VAL A 5 -7.16 -5.05 1.70
CA VAL A 5 -7.87 -6.16 1.03
C VAL A 5 -8.38 -7.18 2.05
N SER A 6 -7.54 -7.57 3.00
CA SER A 6 -7.89 -8.55 4.02
C SER A 6 -9.03 -8.08 4.92
N GLU A 7 -9.10 -6.78 5.16
CA GLU A 7 -10.18 -6.17 5.93
C GLU A 7 -11.49 -6.14 5.15
N GLN A 8 -11.46 -5.71 3.89
CA GLN A 8 -12.64 -5.74 3.02
C GLN A 8 -13.12 -7.18 2.77
N ALA A 9 -12.20 -8.15 2.76
CA ALA A 9 -12.47 -9.59 2.69
C ALA A 9 -13.00 -10.20 4.01
N GLY A 10 -13.02 -9.46 5.11
CA GLY A 10 -13.47 -9.95 6.43
C GLY A 10 -12.52 -10.97 7.07
N PHE A 11 -11.23 -10.94 6.72
CA PHE A 11 -10.21 -11.85 7.26
C PHE A 11 -9.55 -11.34 8.54
N ILE A 12 -9.76 -10.08 8.93
CA ILE A 12 -9.25 -9.51 10.19
C ILE A 12 -10.04 -10.09 11.37
N LYS A 13 -9.34 -10.61 12.38
CA LYS A 13 -9.90 -11.10 13.64
C LYS A 13 -9.16 -10.44 14.80
N ASP A 14 -9.87 -9.88 15.76
CA ASP A 14 -9.27 -9.21 16.93
C ASP A 14 -8.25 -8.12 16.57
N ASN A 15 -8.56 -7.29 15.56
CA ASN A 15 -7.65 -6.28 14.98
C ASN A 15 -6.31 -6.85 14.48
N LYS A 16 -6.24 -8.15 14.20
CA LYS A 16 -5.05 -8.82 13.67
C LYS A 16 -5.41 -9.65 12.44
N LEU A 17 -4.49 -9.69 11.48
CA LEU A 17 -4.60 -10.62 10.37
C LEU A 17 -4.05 -11.99 10.81
N PRO A 18 -4.88 -13.05 10.88
CA PRO A 18 -4.38 -14.38 11.17
C PRO A 18 -3.39 -14.79 10.09
N ARG A 19 -2.22 -15.32 10.50
CA ARG A 19 -1.12 -15.72 9.60
C ARG A 19 -0.54 -14.56 8.77
N ALA A 20 -0.56 -13.32 9.29
CA ALA A 20 0.04 -12.15 8.65
C ALA A 20 1.45 -12.42 8.09
N ASN A 21 2.32 -13.11 8.84
CA ASN A 21 3.67 -13.44 8.38
C ASN A 21 3.66 -14.28 7.08
N ARG A 22 2.80 -15.30 6.98
CA ARG A 22 2.70 -16.11 5.75
C ARG A 22 2.18 -15.29 4.57
N ALA A 23 1.24 -14.39 4.82
CA ALA A 23 0.69 -13.50 3.81
C ALA A 23 1.74 -12.50 3.30
N LEU A 24 2.52 -11.90 4.20
CA LEU A 24 3.62 -10.99 3.87
C LEU A 24 4.76 -11.69 3.15
N ILE A 25 5.12 -12.92 3.54
CA ILE A 25 6.11 -13.73 2.81
C ILE A 25 5.63 -14.01 1.38
N SER A 26 4.34 -14.33 1.19
CA SER A 26 3.78 -14.53 -0.15
C SER A 26 3.86 -13.27 -1.03
N ASP A 27 3.57 -12.10 -0.46
CA ASP A 27 3.66 -10.80 -1.15
C ASP A 27 5.13 -10.46 -1.50
N ALA A 28 6.06 -10.72 -0.57
CA ALA A 28 7.49 -10.52 -0.78
C ALA A 28 8.06 -11.47 -1.86
N VAL A 29 7.71 -12.75 -1.82
CA VAL A 29 8.12 -13.73 -2.85
C VAL A 29 7.56 -13.31 -4.21
N GLY A 30 6.28 -12.92 -4.28
CA GLY A 30 5.66 -12.41 -5.50
C GLY A 30 6.39 -11.17 -6.05
N THR A 31 6.76 -10.24 -5.17
CA THR A 31 7.52 -9.03 -5.53
C THR A 31 8.91 -9.37 -6.06
N VAL A 32 9.64 -10.27 -5.39
CA VAL A 32 11.00 -10.67 -5.82
C VAL A 32 10.96 -11.38 -7.16
N VAL A 33 10.06 -12.35 -7.33
CA VAL A 33 9.89 -13.04 -8.61
C VAL A 33 9.47 -12.06 -9.70
N GLY A 34 8.55 -11.14 -9.41
CA GLY A 34 8.14 -10.07 -10.31
C GLY A 34 9.32 -9.21 -10.77
N ALA A 35 10.13 -8.72 -9.83
CA ALA A 35 11.32 -7.94 -10.12
C ALA A 35 12.35 -8.72 -10.96
N CYS A 36 12.57 -10.01 -10.68
CA CYS A 36 13.44 -10.88 -11.49
C CYS A 36 12.93 -11.06 -12.92
N THR A 37 11.62 -11.03 -13.14
CA THR A 37 11.00 -11.08 -14.47
C THR A 37 10.88 -9.70 -15.14
N GLY A 38 11.41 -8.64 -14.52
CA GLY A 38 11.42 -7.28 -15.07
C GLY A 38 10.09 -6.53 -14.96
N THR A 39 9.16 -6.98 -14.11
CA THR A 39 7.91 -6.25 -13.83
C THR A 39 8.03 -5.38 -12.58
N SER A 40 7.07 -4.47 -12.41
CA SER A 40 6.91 -3.65 -11.21
C SER A 40 6.57 -4.51 -9.99
N THR A 41 6.63 -3.90 -8.79
CA THR A 41 6.26 -4.55 -7.53
C THR A 41 4.86 -5.14 -7.59
N VAL A 42 4.75 -6.47 -7.46
CA VAL A 42 3.48 -7.20 -7.42
C VAL A 42 2.91 -7.13 -6.00
N THR A 43 1.68 -6.67 -5.85
CA THR A 43 1.02 -6.63 -4.54
C THR A 43 -0.48 -6.92 -4.64
N SER A 44 -1.14 -7.04 -3.49
CA SER A 44 -2.60 -7.20 -3.42
C SER A 44 -3.31 -5.89 -3.79
N TYR A 45 -4.37 -5.97 -4.60
CA TYR A 45 -5.16 -4.81 -5.08
C TYR A 45 -6.53 -4.74 -4.38
N ILE A 46 -7.00 -3.54 -4.05
CA ILE A 46 -8.28 -3.35 -3.30
C ILE A 46 -9.49 -3.85 -4.09
N GLU A 47 -9.41 -3.78 -5.42
CA GLU A 47 -10.39 -4.27 -6.37
C GLU A 47 -10.56 -5.79 -6.29
N SER A 48 -9.54 -6.52 -5.79
CA SER A 48 -9.65 -7.96 -5.55
C SER A 48 -10.66 -8.29 -4.44
N ALA A 49 -10.99 -7.34 -3.57
CA ALA A 49 -12.01 -7.54 -2.55
C ALA A 49 -13.40 -7.81 -3.14
N VAL A 50 -13.70 -7.22 -4.31
CA VAL A 50 -14.95 -7.51 -5.04
C VAL A 50 -15.02 -8.99 -5.41
N GLY A 51 -13.90 -9.58 -5.85
CA GLY A 51 -13.81 -11.02 -6.10
C GLY A 51 -14.09 -11.87 -4.85
N VAL A 52 -13.69 -11.39 -3.67
CA VAL A 52 -13.99 -12.05 -2.39
C VAL A 52 -15.46 -11.90 -1.98
N GLU A 53 -16.07 -10.73 -2.23
CA GLU A 53 -17.49 -10.47 -2.00
C GLU A 53 -18.38 -11.40 -2.84
N TYR A 54 -17.98 -11.69 -4.09
CA TYR A 54 -18.66 -12.67 -4.96
C TYR A 54 -18.29 -14.15 -4.66
N GLY A 55 -17.61 -14.42 -3.54
CA GLY A 55 -17.35 -15.79 -3.05
C GLY A 55 -15.95 -16.33 -3.34
N GLY A 56 -15.07 -15.57 -3.99
CA GLY A 56 -13.68 -15.91 -4.25
C GLY A 56 -12.81 -15.87 -2.98
N ARG A 57 -12.96 -16.87 -2.11
CA ARG A 57 -12.28 -16.94 -0.81
C ARG A 57 -11.08 -17.90 -0.77
N THR A 58 -10.70 -18.46 -1.91
CA THR A 58 -9.62 -19.46 -2.01
C THR A 58 -8.52 -19.02 -2.97
N GLY A 59 -7.31 -19.56 -2.79
CA GLY A 59 -6.19 -19.32 -3.70
C GLY A 59 -6.45 -19.80 -5.14
N LEU A 60 -7.42 -20.70 -5.34
CA LEU A 60 -7.82 -21.15 -6.68
C LEU A 60 -8.35 -19.99 -7.51
N THR A 61 -9.08 -19.04 -6.90
CA THR A 61 -9.54 -17.82 -7.60
C THR A 61 -8.36 -17.01 -8.11
N SER A 62 -7.32 -16.81 -7.29
CA SER A 62 -6.11 -16.08 -7.70
C SER A 62 -5.35 -16.80 -8.83
N VAL A 63 -5.24 -18.14 -8.77
CA VAL A 63 -4.59 -18.95 -9.82
C VAL A 63 -5.36 -18.87 -11.13
N THR A 64 -6.69 -19.02 -11.09
CA THR A 64 -7.55 -18.91 -12.27
C THR A 64 -7.46 -17.52 -12.90
N VAL A 65 -7.51 -16.45 -12.09
CA VAL A 65 -7.32 -15.08 -12.58
C VAL A 65 -5.95 -14.91 -13.24
N GLY A 66 -4.88 -15.43 -12.63
CA GLY A 66 -3.54 -15.40 -13.22
C GLY A 66 -3.45 -16.11 -14.57
N LEU A 67 -4.04 -17.31 -14.68
CA LEU A 67 -4.14 -18.05 -15.95
C LEU A 67 -4.92 -17.29 -17.02
N LEU A 68 -6.06 -16.68 -16.64
CA LEU A 68 -6.84 -15.85 -17.56
C LEU A 68 -6.07 -14.61 -18.01
N PHE A 69 -5.25 -14.02 -17.13
CA PHE A 69 -4.36 -12.91 -17.50
C PHE A 69 -3.26 -13.35 -18.47
N LEU A 70 -2.72 -14.57 -18.37
CA LEU A 70 -1.80 -15.11 -19.37
C LEU A 70 -2.48 -15.27 -20.73
N VAL A 71 -3.73 -15.73 -20.76
CA VAL A 71 -4.53 -15.78 -22.00
C VAL A 71 -4.84 -14.38 -22.53
N ALA A 72 -5.07 -13.40 -21.64
CA ALA A 72 -5.32 -12.02 -22.01
C ALA A 72 -4.13 -11.36 -22.74
N LEU A 73 -2.89 -11.86 -22.57
CA LEU A 73 -1.71 -11.33 -23.28
C LEU A 73 -1.83 -11.47 -24.80
N PHE A 74 -2.54 -12.49 -25.32
CA PHE A 74 -2.82 -12.63 -26.75
C PHE A 74 -3.72 -11.50 -27.28
N PHE A 75 -4.52 -10.89 -26.39
CA PHE A 75 -5.38 -9.74 -26.69
C PHE A 75 -4.72 -8.40 -26.34
N SER A 76 -3.44 -8.38 -25.96
CA SER A 76 -2.69 -7.15 -25.68
C SER A 76 -2.79 -6.05 -26.75
N PRO A 77 -2.80 -6.33 -28.09
CA PRO A 77 -2.99 -5.27 -29.07
C PRO A 77 -4.37 -4.59 -28.98
N LEU A 78 -5.42 -5.36 -28.64
CA LEU A 78 -6.77 -4.81 -28.45
C LEU A 78 -6.83 -3.94 -27.19
N VAL A 79 -6.20 -4.40 -26.10
CA VAL A 79 -6.08 -3.62 -24.85
C VAL A 79 -5.29 -2.34 -25.09
N GLY A 80 -4.22 -2.38 -25.89
CA GLY A 80 -3.42 -1.21 -26.25
C GLY A 80 -4.15 -0.19 -27.12
N MET A 81 -5.16 -0.59 -27.89
CA MET A 81 -6.00 0.35 -28.64
C MET A 81 -6.89 1.18 -27.72
N VAL A 82 -7.48 0.56 -26.70
CA VAL A 82 -8.42 1.20 -25.76
C VAL A 82 -7.67 1.88 -24.61
N GLY A 83 -6.62 1.25 -24.09
CA GLY A 83 -5.88 1.71 -22.90
C GLY A 83 -5.07 2.98 -23.09
N LYS A 84 -4.87 3.44 -24.33
CA LYS A 84 -4.24 4.75 -24.61
C LYS A 84 -5.13 5.94 -24.24
N TYR A 85 -6.43 5.72 -24.09
CA TYR A 85 -7.37 6.77 -23.72
C TYR A 85 -7.50 6.87 -22.20
N LEU A 86 -6.84 7.87 -21.62
CA LEU A 86 -6.90 8.16 -20.17
C LEU A 86 -8.34 8.33 -19.67
N SER A 87 -9.24 8.80 -20.53
CA SER A 87 -10.67 9.01 -20.22
C SER A 87 -11.39 7.73 -19.81
N ILE A 88 -10.86 6.55 -20.17
CA ILE A 88 -11.47 5.25 -19.84
C ILE A 88 -11.04 4.77 -18.46
N THR A 89 -9.79 5.01 -18.06
CA THR A 89 -9.23 4.56 -16.77
C THR A 89 -9.43 5.57 -15.65
N ALA A 90 -9.54 6.86 -15.96
CA ALA A 90 -9.73 7.93 -14.99
C ALA A 90 -10.90 7.70 -13.99
N PRO A 91 -12.14 7.40 -14.42
CA PRO A 91 -13.24 7.19 -13.48
C PRO A 91 -13.01 5.97 -12.57
N ALA A 92 -12.40 4.90 -13.10
CA ALA A 92 -12.04 3.74 -12.30
C ALA A 92 -11.02 4.10 -11.20
N LEU A 93 -9.98 4.86 -11.55
CA LEU A 93 -8.97 5.31 -10.57
C LEU A 93 -9.55 6.22 -9.49
N VAL A 94 -10.52 7.09 -9.82
CA VAL A 94 -11.21 7.93 -8.82
C VAL A 94 -12.01 7.08 -7.84
N ILE A 95 -12.75 6.09 -8.34
CA ILE A 95 -13.53 5.17 -7.49
C ILE A 95 -12.59 4.38 -6.58
N VAL A 96 -11.53 3.78 -7.14
CA VAL A 96 -10.52 3.04 -6.37
C VAL A 96 -9.88 3.93 -5.30
N GLY A 97 -9.50 5.16 -5.65
CA GLY A 97 -8.99 6.14 -4.70
C GLY A 97 -9.95 6.40 -3.55
N SER A 98 -11.24 6.60 -3.84
CA SER A 98 -12.27 6.81 -2.81
C SER A 98 -12.45 5.59 -1.89
N MET A 99 -12.32 4.37 -2.42
CA MET A 99 -12.33 3.14 -1.62
C MET A 99 -11.11 3.06 -0.69
N MET A 100 -9.93 3.48 -1.16
CA MET A 100 -8.70 3.45 -0.37
C MET A 100 -8.68 4.49 0.76
N VAL A 101 -9.23 5.69 0.51
CA VAL A 101 -9.30 6.78 1.50
C VAL A 101 -10.15 6.39 2.71
N ARG A 102 -11.10 5.45 2.59
CA ARG A 102 -11.86 4.94 3.73
C ARG A 102 -10.98 4.42 4.88
N ASN A 103 -9.76 3.94 4.59
CA ASN A 103 -8.85 3.48 5.66
C ASN A 103 -8.26 4.62 6.48
N VAL A 104 -8.28 5.85 5.97
CA VAL A 104 -7.81 7.06 6.68
C VAL A 104 -8.68 7.36 7.90
N SER A 105 -9.96 6.99 7.89
CA SER A 105 -10.85 7.20 9.05
C SER A 105 -10.51 6.31 10.26
N LYS A 106 -9.65 5.30 10.09
CA LYS A 106 -9.23 4.38 11.17
C LYS A 106 -8.00 4.85 11.93
N ILE A 107 -7.37 5.93 11.47
CA ILE A 107 -6.28 6.57 12.20
C ILE A 107 -6.85 7.15 13.50
N ASP A 108 -6.13 7.02 14.62
CA ASP A 108 -6.49 7.73 15.84
C ASP A 108 -6.21 9.22 15.69
N TRP A 109 -7.24 9.96 15.28
CA TRP A 109 -7.18 11.41 15.09
C TRP A 109 -7.14 12.19 16.41
N ILE A 110 -7.38 11.54 17.55
CA ILE A 110 -7.38 12.16 18.87
C ILE A 110 -5.95 12.19 19.43
N ASP A 111 -5.15 11.14 19.18
CA ASP A 111 -3.74 11.13 19.54
C ASP A 111 -2.90 11.93 18.52
N TYR A 112 -2.50 13.15 18.90
CA TYR A 112 -1.63 13.99 18.08
C TYR A 112 -0.30 13.32 17.68
N SER A 113 0.19 12.35 18.47
CA SER A 113 1.40 11.59 18.12
C SER A 113 1.21 10.65 16.93
N GLU A 114 -0.02 10.35 16.54
CA GLU A 114 -0.38 9.58 15.35
C GLU A 114 -1.00 10.44 14.26
N ALA A 115 -1.87 11.38 14.64
CA ALA A 115 -2.58 12.27 13.73
C ALA A 115 -1.64 13.20 12.94
N ILE A 116 -0.65 13.81 13.60
CA ILE A 116 0.27 14.76 12.94
C ILE A 116 1.13 14.05 11.86
N PRO A 117 1.82 12.93 12.16
CA PRO A 117 2.55 12.17 11.13
C PRO A 117 1.66 11.72 9.97
N ALA A 118 0.46 11.20 10.26
CA ALA A 118 -0.46 10.77 9.22
C ALA A 118 -0.91 11.92 8.31
N PHE A 119 -1.23 13.07 8.91
CA PHE A 119 -1.57 14.28 8.18
C PHE A 119 -0.43 14.76 7.27
N LEU A 120 0.82 14.74 7.77
CA LEU A 120 2.00 15.09 6.98
C LEU A 120 2.19 14.16 5.78
N ILE A 121 1.89 12.87 5.90
CA ILE A 121 1.95 11.93 4.76
C ILE A 121 0.86 12.27 3.74
N ILE A 122 -0.38 12.46 4.20
CA ILE A 122 -1.54 12.70 3.32
C ILE A 122 -1.34 13.98 2.50
N LEU A 123 -0.83 15.05 3.10
CA LEU A 123 -0.51 16.28 2.37
C LEU A 123 0.83 16.24 1.64
N GLY A 124 1.82 15.55 2.22
CA GLY A 124 3.17 15.50 1.69
C GLY A 124 3.25 14.82 0.33
N ILE A 125 2.49 13.74 0.11
CA ILE A 125 2.47 13.01 -1.17
C ILE A 125 2.05 13.89 -2.35
N PRO A 126 0.85 14.54 -2.35
CA PRO A 126 0.45 15.39 -3.48
C PRO A 126 1.31 16.65 -3.60
N LEU A 127 1.78 17.22 -2.49
CA LEU A 127 2.56 18.46 -2.53
C LEU A 127 3.98 18.24 -3.09
N SER A 128 4.59 17.09 -2.80
CA SER A 128 5.92 16.72 -3.31
C SER A 128 5.87 16.04 -4.68
N TYR A 129 4.67 15.74 -5.22
CA TYR A 129 4.48 14.88 -6.40
C TYR A 129 5.19 13.52 -6.29
N SER A 130 5.51 13.09 -5.07
CA SER A 130 6.34 11.92 -4.78
C SER A 130 5.81 11.17 -3.58
N ILE A 131 5.39 9.92 -3.80
CA ILE A 131 4.93 9.05 -2.73
C ILE A 131 6.06 8.81 -1.71
N ALA A 132 7.29 8.65 -2.21
CA ALA A 132 8.46 8.37 -1.39
C ALA A 132 8.78 9.54 -0.45
N ASP A 133 8.73 10.78 -0.95
CA ASP A 133 9.08 11.95 -0.13
C ASP A 133 7.96 12.30 0.85
N GLY A 134 6.69 12.16 0.45
CA GLY A 134 5.55 12.22 1.34
C GLY A 134 5.63 11.24 2.52
N LEU A 135 5.95 9.98 2.23
CA LEU A 135 6.15 8.95 3.25
C LEU A 135 7.34 9.28 4.15
N ALA A 136 8.46 9.73 3.59
CA ALA A 136 9.66 10.03 4.36
C ALA A 136 9.41 11.14 5.41
N MET A 137 8.67 12.19 5.05
CA MET A 137 8.28 13.24 6.00
C MET A 137 7.51 12.68 7.20
N GLY A 138 6.53 11.80 6.97
CA GLY A 138 5.78 11.16 8.05
C GLY A 138 6.60 10.17 8.87
N PHE A 139 7.41 9.33 8.22
CA PHE A 139 8.26 8.35 8.90
C PHE A 139 9.36 8.99 9.74
N ILE A 140 9.82 10.20 9.39
CA ILE A 140 10.71 11.00 10.23
C ILE A 140 9.93 11.63 11.39
N ALA A 141 8.78 12.24 11.10
CA ALA A 141 7.97 12.93 12.11
C ALA A 141 7.44 11.99 13.20
N TYR A 142 7.01 10.78 12.85
CA TYR A 142 6.41 9.82 13.77
C TYR A 142 7.29 9.48 15.00
N PRO A 143 8.52 8.93 14.83
CA PRO A 143 9.40 8.65 15.96
C PRO A 143 9.81 9.92 16.72
N VAL A 144 10.02 11.04 16.03
CA VAL A 144 10.40 12.32 16.67
C VAL A 144 9.28 12.82 17.58
N ILE A 145 8.03 12.83 17.11
CA ILE A 145 6.88 13.28 17.90
C ILE A 145 6.59 12.31 19.05
N LYS A 146 6.65 10.99 18.82
CA LYS A 146 6.50 9.99 19.90
C LYS A 146 7.61 10.14 20.97
N LEU A 147 8.85 10.47 20.59
CA LEU A 147 9.91 10.78 21.55
C LEU A 147 9.59 12.03 22.38
N LEU A 148 9.21 13.13 21.72
CA LEU A 148 8.90 14.42 22.39
C LEU A 148 7.67 14.34 23.31
N THR A 149 6.72 13.47 22.99
CA THR A 149 5.51 13.22 23.80
C THR A 149 5.71 12.17 24.90
N GLY A 150 6.94 11.66 25.08
CA GLY A 150 7.27 10.66 26.11
C GLY A 150 6.84 9.23 25.79
N LYS A 151 6.22 8.99 24.62
CA LYS A 151 5.75 7.69 24.13
C LYS A 151 6.79 6.96 23.25
N GLY A 152 8.07 7.36 23.31
CA GLY A 152 9.11 6.84 22.42
C GLY A 152 9.34 5.32 22.49
N LYS A 153 8.97 4.67 23.61
CA LYS A 153 9.06 3.22 23.80
C LYS A 153 8.00 2.42 23.03
N GLU A 154 6.91 3.06 22.60
CA GLU A 154 5.87 2.41 21.77
C GLU A 154 6.34 2.20 20.32
N VAL A 155 7.36 2.95 19.90
CA VAL A 155 7.89 2.91 18.55
C VAL A 155 8.96 1.83 18.44
N SER A 156 8.80 0.92 17.48
CA SER A 156 9.81 -0.11 17.19
C SER A 156 11.14 0.52 16.75
N TRP A 157 12.26 -0.06 17.20
CA TRP A 157 13.61 0.34 16.78
C TRP A 157 13.78 0.44 15.26
N LEU A 158 13.08 -0.43 14.50
CA LEU A 158 13.12 -0.41 13.04
C LEU A 158 12.61 0.91 12.45
N VAL A 159 11.61 1.54 13.09
CA VAL A 159 11.06 2.82 12.62
C VAL A 159 12.07 3.94 12.82
N TYR A 160 12.83 3.93 13.93
CA TYR A 160 13.94 4.85 14.15
C TYR A 160 15.05 4.66 13.11
N LEU A 161 15.38 3.41 12.78
CA LEU A 161 16.36 3.11 11.74
C LEU A 161 15.90 3.65 10.38
N VAL A 162 14.65 3.42 10.00
CA VAL A 162 14.08 3.92 8.74
C VAL A 162 14.08 5.45 8.71
N ALA A 163 13.70 6.11 9.81
CA ALA A 163 13.77 7.56 9.93
C ALA A 163 15.21 8.09 9.76
N ALA A 164 16.18 7.45 10.40
CA ALA A 164 17.59 7.80 10.26
C ALA A 164 18.08 7.63 8.82
N LEU A 165 17.69 6.55 8.13
CA LEU A 165 18.02 6.33 6.73
C LEU A 165 17.42 7.41 5.81
N PHE A 166 16.17 7.83 6.05
CA PHE A 166 15.58 8.92 5.27
C PHE A 166 16.29 10.27 5.52
N ILE A 167 16.61 10.59 6.77
CA ILE A 167 17.40 11.80 7.10
C ILE A 167 18.77 11.74 6.41
N LEU A 168 19.43 10.59 6.48
CA LEU A 168 20.72 10.37 5.84
C LEU A 168 20.62 10.53 4.32
N ARG A 169 19.58 9.98 3.69
CA ARG A 169 19.30 10.16 2.26
C ARG A 169 19.21 11.64 1.90
N TYR A 170 18.43 12.45 2.62
CA TYR A 170 18.26 13.87 2.29
C TYR A 170 19.48 14.74 2.62
N THR A 171 20.32 14.32 3.59
CA THR A 171 21.53 15.05 3.94
C THR A 171 22.72 14.72 3.02
N LEU A 172 22.86 13.46 2.58
CA LEU A 172 23.92 13.01 1.66
C LEU A 172 23.59 13.26 0.19
N ILE A 173 22.35 13.00 -0.22
CA ILE A 173 21.87 13.26 -1.58
C ILE A 173 21.31 14.68 -1.57
N LYS A 174 22.21 15.67 -1.57
CA LYS A 174 21.85 17.05 -1.91
C LYS A 174 21.23 17.02 -3.31
N ILE A 175 19.94 17.35 -3.38
CA ILE A 175 19.24 17.75 -4.62
C ILE A 175 19.86 19.06 -5.11
#